data_AF-A0A7Y7TQG3-F1
#
_entry.id   AF-A0A7Y7TQG3-F1
#
_cell.length_a   1.000
_cell.length_b   1.000
_cell.length_c   1.000
_cell.angle_alpha   90.00
_cell.angle_beta   90.00
_cell.angle_gamma   90.00
#
_symmetry.space_group_name_H-M   'P 1'
#
loop_
_entity.id
_entity.type
_entity.pdbx_description
1 polymer ?
#
loop_
_entity_poly.entity_id
_entity_poly.type
_entity_poly.pdbx_seq_one_letter_code
_entity_poly.pdbx_strand_id
1 'polypeptide(L)'
;MKLKDILAISGMPGLYKVVAQAKNGVIVESLIDKKRFPAFSSHKISSLEDIIVYTSGDDTPLKDIFKSISEKHNGGPSIDTKIEDKKIRAYFEEVLPTFDKERVYTSDIKKLINWYNLLQKNNLLIFEDEKPVEEVKEEKKEKAEGKTAKEKKAPKAETAEKKAAPKKKAPKKED
;
A
#
# COMPACT_ATOMS: atom_id res chain seq x y z
N MET A 1 14.01 -13.51 -5.97
CA MET A 1 13.77 -12.04 -5.93
C MET A 1 13.75 -11.65 -4.47
N LYS A 2 14.52 -10.65 -4.04
CA LYS A 2 14.72 -10.36 -2.62
C LYS A 2 13.82 -9.23 -2.17
N LEU A 3 13.48 -9.18 -0.87
CA LEU A 3 12.70 -8.08 -0.28
C LEU A 3 13.35 -6.71 -0.52
N LYS A 4 14.68 -6.69 -0.75
CA LYS A 4 15.47 -5.51 -1.15
C LYS A 4 14.95 -4.76 -2.37
N ASP A 5 14.36 -5.48 -3.33
CA ASP A 5 13.85 -4.90 -4.57
C ASP A 5 12.40 -4.38 -4.44
N ILE A 6 11.79 -4.55 -3.25
CA ILE A 6 10.45 -4.07 -2.95
C ILE A 6 10.55 -2.84 -2.04
N LEU A 7 9.87 -1.79 -2.44
CA LEU A 7 9.86 -0.49 -1.80
C LEU A 7 8.47 -0.18 -1.26
N ALA A 8 8.46 0.38 -0.05
CA ALA A 8 7.32 1.09 0.51
C ALA A 8 7.55 2.59 0.34
N ILE A 9 6.53 3.31 -0.13
CA ILE A 9 6.61 4.77 -0.29
C ILE A 9 5.56 5.42 0.59
N SER A 10 6.02 6.24 1.55
CA SER A 10 5.12 6.88 2.50
C SER A 10 4.11 7.78 1.80
N GLY A 11 2.84 7.69 2.21
CA GLY A 11 1.73 8.42 1.61
C GLY A 11 1.12 7.76 0.37
N MET A 12 1.73 6.69 -0.16
CA MET A 12 1.16 5.91 -1.25
C MET A 12 0.72 4.51 -0.78
N PRO A 13 -0.44 4.02 -1.24
CA PRO A 13 -0.90 2.69 -0.87
C PRO A 13 -0.08 1.61 -1.57
N GLY A 14 0.05 0.44 -0.92
CA GLY A 14 0.67 -0.73 -1.53
C GLY A 14 2.19 -0.78 -1.43
N LEU A 15 2.76 -1.52 -2.38
CA LEU A 15 4.18 -1.83 -2.50
C LEU A 15 4.62 -1.70 -3.95
N TYR A 16 5.90 -1.39 -4.14
CA TYR A 16 6.44 -1.02 -5.43
C TYR A 16 7.72 -1.81 -5.71
N LYS A 17 7.77 -2.51 -6.83
CA LYS A 17 8.97 -3.24 -7.25
C LYS A 17 9.89 -2.33 -8.05
N VAL A 18 11.18 -2.38 -7.78
CA VAL A 18 12.19 -1.67 -8.59
C VAL A 18 12.32 -2.34 -9.95
N VAL A 19 12.20 -1.55 -11.02
CA VAL A 19 12.35 -2.01 -12.41
C VAL A 19 13.67 -1.53 -13.00
N ALA A 20 14.05 -0.28 -12.74
CA ALA A 20 15.29 0.31 -13.24
C ALA A 20 15.76 1.46 -12.36
N GLN A 21 17.06 1.76 -12.40
CA GLN A 21 17.58 2.98 -11.79
C GLN A 21 17.45 4.15 -12.78
N ALA A 22 17.16 5.34 -12.26
CA ALA A 22 17.06 6.59 -13.01
C ALA A 22 18.02 7.64 -12.43
N LYS A 23 18.33 8.68 -13.20
CA LYS A 23 19.31 9.71 -12.80
C LYS A 23 18.94 10.43 -11.48
N ASN A 24 17.64 10.59 -11.20
CA ASN A 24 17.12 11.29 -10.03
C ASN A 24 16.17 10.41 -9.18
N GLY A 25 16.34 9.09 -9.22
CA GLY A 25 15.48 8.17 -8.47
C GLY A 25 15.47 6.76 -9.05
N VAL A 26 14.33 6.09 -8.94
CA VAL A 26 14.13 4.73 -9.44
C VAL A 26 12.82 4.63 -10.20
N ILE A 27 12.80 3.85 -11.26
CA ILE A 27 11.56 3.47 -11.94
C ILE A 27 10.99 2.27 -11.19
N VAL A 28 9.76 2.43 -10.70
CA VAL A 28 9.08 1.40 -9.92
C VAL A 28 7.80 0.94 -10.61
N GLU A 29 7.39 -0.28 -10.32
CA GLU A 29 6.13 -0.88 -10.75
C GLU A 29 5.26 -1.18 -9.53
N SER A 30 4.01 -0.69 -9.54
CA SER A 30 3.04 -0.97 -8.49
C SER A 30 2.67 -2.46 -8.46
N LEU A 31 2.68 -3.08 -7.28
CA LEU A 31 2.23 -4.47 -7.11
C LEU A 31 0.70 -4.63 -7.14
N ILE A 32 -0.05 -3.52 -7.10
CA ILE A 32 -1.52 -3.53 -7.11
C ILE A 32 -2.03 -3.43 -8.56
N ASP A 33 -1.59 -2.41 -9.27
CA ASP A 33 -2.13 -2.03 -10.58
C ASP A 33 -1.16 -2.27 -11.75
N LYS A 34 0.07 -2.73 -11.46
CA LYS A 34 1.13 -3.03 -12.44
C LYS A 34 1.56 -1.82 -13.29
N LYS A 35 1.18 -0.59 -12.92
CA LYS A 35 1.67 0.62 -13.62
C LYS A 35 3.06 0.98 -13.16
N ARG A 36 3.82 1.55 -14.09
CA ARG A 36 5.19 2.04 -13.86
C ARG A 36 5.20 3.55 -13.75
N PHE A 37 5.97 4.05 -12.80
CA PHE A 37 6.19 5.48 -12.64
C PHE A 37 7.57 5.74 -12.00
N PRO A 38 8.13 6.94 -12.20
CA PRO A 38 9.36 7.34 -11.52
C PRO A 38 9.07 7.68 -10.05
N ALA A 39 9.76 6.99 -9.13
CA ALA A 39 9.84 7.38 -7.73
C ALA A 39 11.12 8.20 -7.51
N PHE A 40 10.93 9.49 -7.24
CA PHE A 40 12.01 10.45 -6.99
C PHE A 40 12.58 10.32 -5.58
N SER A 41 13.85 10.69 -5.40
CA SER A 41 14.53 10.71 -4.10
C SER A 41 13.89 11.64 -3.06
N SER A 42 13.03 12.57 -3.48
CA SER A 42 12.24 13.43 -2.58
C SER A 42 11.12 12.67 -1.87
N HIS A 43 10.69 11.52 -2.39
CA HIS A 43 9.74 10.67 -1.70
C HIS A 43 10.42 9.95 -0.53
N LYS A 44 9.68 9.76 0.56
CA LYS A 44 10.13 8.92 1.68
C LYS A 44 10.01 7.45 1.30
N ILE A 45 11.02 6.96 0.60
CA ILE A 45 11.13 5.59 0.10
C ILE A 45 11.90 4.76 1.14
N SER A 46 11.33 3.63 1.53
CA SER A 46 11.98 2.64 2.40
C SER A 46 11.99 1.29 1.71
N SER A 47 13.12 0.60 1.73
CA SER A 47 13.20 -0.80 1.31
C SER A 47 12.55 -1.68 2.37
N LEU A 48 11.82 -2.73 1.98
CA LEU A 48 11.20 -3.63 2.95
C LEU A 48 12.22 -4.37 3.80
N GLU A 49 13.44 -4.56 3.29
CA GLU A 49 14.55 -5.17 4.03
C GLU A 49 15.08 -4.28 5.16
N ASP A 50 14.93 -2.95 5.04
CA ASP A 50 15.41 -1.96 6.01
C ASP A 50 14.40 -1.70 7.14
N ILE A 51 13.14 -2.11 6.96
CA ILE A 51 12.09 -1.89 7.94
C ILE A 51 12.23 -2.90 9.09
N ILE A 52 12.33 -2.37 10.30
CA ILE A 52 12.37 -3.13 11.55
C ILE A 52 11.21 -2.72 12.44
N VAL A 53 10.76 -3.65 13.28
CA VAL A 53 9.71 -3.43 14.29
C VAL A 53 10.35 -3.43 15.67
N TYR A 54 10.02 -2.41 16.46
CA TYR A 54 10.50 -2.28 17.83
C TYR A 54 9.99 -3.42 18.70
N THR A 55 10.91 -4.07 19.41
CA THR A 55 10.59 -5.08 20.42
C THR A 55 11.21 -4.68 21.76
N SER A 56 10.86 -5.39 22.83
CA SER A 56 11.45 -5.14 24.16
C SER A 56 12.94 -5.48 24.25
N GLY A 57 13.51 -6.17 23.25
CA GLY A 57 14.93 -6.54 23.19
C GLY A 57 15.55 -6.09 21.88
N ASP A 58 15.87 -7.05 21.02
CA ASP A 58 16.41 -6.78 19.69
C ASP A 58 15.29 -6.49 18.68
N ASP A 59 15.42 -5.38 17.95
CA ASP A 59 14.48 -5.02 16.90
C ASP A 59 14.38 -6.13 15.87
N THR A 60 13.14 -6.51 15.51
CA THR A 60 12.90 -7.63 14.61
C THR A 60 12.71 -7.10 13.19
N PRO A 61 13.48 -7.58 12.19
CA PRO A 61 13.30 -7.14 10.82
C PRO A 61 12.02 -7.70 10.22
N LEU A 62 11.45 -6.94 9.29
CA LEU A 62 10.17 -7.27 8.64
C LEU A 62 10.17 -8.65 7.97
N LYS A 63 11.33 -9.09 7.46
CA LYS A 63 11.55 -10.41 6.85
C LYS A 63 11.16 -11.54 7.80
N ASP A 64 11.60 -11.47 9.05
CA ASP A 64 11.36 -12.53 10.03
C ASP A 64 9.89 -12.55 10.46
N ILE A 65 9.27 -11.37 10.58
CA ILE A 65 7.84 -11.26 10.89
C ILE A 65 7.00 -11.89 9.78
N PHE A 66 7.32 -11.60 8.51
CA PHE A 66 6.62 -12.24 7.39
C PHE A 66 6.82 -13.75 7.35
N LYS A 67 8.00 -14.24 7.76
CA LYS A 67 8.25 -15.68 7.87
C LYS A 67 7.34 -16.29 8.94
N SER A 68 7.28 -15.71 10.14
CA SER A 68 6.39 -16.17 11.22
C SER A 68 4.91 -16.17 10.82
N ILE A 69 4.46 -15.14 10.08
CA ILE A 69 3.09 -15.09 9.55
C ILE A 69 2.87 -16.23 8.54
N SER A 70 3.83 -16.43 7.64
CA SER A 70 3.78 -17.48 6.62
C SER A 70 3.74 -18.87 7.21
N GLU A 71 4.56 -19.16 8.21
CA GLU A 71 4.57 -20.45 8.91
C GLU A 71 3.24 -20.70 9.61
N LYS A 72 2.69 -19.69 10.30
CA LYS A 72 1.39 -19.79 10.98
C LYS A 72 0.22 -20.04 10.04
N HIS A 73 0.25 -19.45 8.85
CA HIS A 73 -0.79 -19.60 7.83
C HIS A 73 -0.45 -20.66 6.78
N ASN A 74 0.63 -21.43 6.97
CA ASN A 74 1.12 -22.45 6.05
C ASN A 74 1.29 -21.93 4.60
N GLY A 75 1.79 -20.70 4.45
CA GLY A 75 1.93 -19.98 3.16
C GLY A 75 0.66 -19.28 2.68
N GLY A 76 -0.44 -19.37 3.44
CA GLY A 76 -1.72 -18.75 3.16
C GLY A 76 -1.79 -17.25 3.47
N PRO A 77 -2.89 -16.58 3.08
CA PRO A 77 -3.10 -15.17 3.40
C PRO A 77 -3.31 -14.96 4.89
N SER A 78 -2.87 -13.81 5.39
CA SER A 78 -3.09 -13.37 6.78
C SER A 78 -4.50 -12.80 6.96
N ILE A 79 -4.83 -12.38 8.19
CA ILE A 79 -6.12 -11.80 8.56
C ILE A 79 -6.46 -10.55 7.74
N ASP A 80 -7.77 -10.26 7.62
CA ASP A 80 -8.22 -8.99 7.06
C ASP A 80 -7.95 -7.84 8.04
N THR A 81 -7.49 -6.70 7.53
CA THR A 81 -7.13 -5.52 8.33
C THR A 81 -8.30 -4.58 8.60
N LYS A 82 -9.50 -4.88 8.07
CA LYS A 82 -10.77 -4.18 8.32
C LYS A 82 -11.53 -4.76 9.52
N ILE A 83 -10.79 -5.18 10.54
CA ILE A 83 -11.34 -5.61 11.82
C ILE A 83 -10.98 -4.59 12.90
N GLU A 84 -11.54 -4.79 14.09
CA GLU A 84 -11.29 -3.91 15.24
C GLU A 84 -9.81 -3.88 15.63
N ASP A 85 -9.31 -2.72 16.03
CA ASP A 85 -7.90 -2.48 16.38
C ASP A 85 -7.37 -3.44 17.46
N LYS A 86 -8.22 -3.79 18.42
CA LYS A 86 -7.88 -4.75 19.49
C LYS A 86 -7.58 -6.15 18.92
N LYS A 87 -8.36 -6.61 17.93
CA LYS A 87 -8.16 -7.92 17.30
C LYS A 87 -6.87 -7.95 16.48
N ILE A 88 -6.53 -6.83 15.85
CA ILE A 88 -5.29 -6.69 15.07
C ILE A 88 -4.07 -6.76 15.98
N ARG A 89 -4.11 -6.07 17.12
CA ARG A 89 -3.05 -6.16 18.13
C ARG A 89 -2.93 -7.55 18.71
N ALA A 90 -4.05 -8.19 19.06
CA ALA A 90 -4.04 -9.56 19.58
C ALA A 90 -3.42 -10.54 18.59
N TYR A 91 -3.81 -10.47 17.31
CA TYR A 91 -3.20 -11.29 16.26
C TYR A 91 -1.70 -11.03 16.13
N PHE A 92 -1.27 -9.77 16.16
CA PHE A 92 0.14 -9.42 16.05
C PHE A 92 0.94 -9.91 17.26
N GLU A 93 0.35 -9.90 18.45
CA GLU A 93 0.95 -10.46 19.67
C GLU A 93 1.14 -11.99 19.57
N GLU A 94 0.25 -12.69 18.87
CA GLU A 94 0.44 -14.12 18.60
C GLU A 94 1.56 -14.40 17.58
N VAL A 95 1.90 -13.43 16.73
CA VAL A 95 2.97 -13.55 15.72
C VAL A 95 4.32 -13.12 16.29
N LEU A 96 4.34 -12.01 17.02
CA LEU A 96 5.52 -11.40 17.62
C LEU A 96 5.16 -10.94 19.04
N PRO A 97 5.17 -11.82 20.05
CA PRO A 97 4.74 -11.47 21.42
C PRO A 97 5.64 -10.44 22.11
N THR A 98 6.86 -10.27 21.61
CA THR A 98 7.88 -9.36 22.18
C THR A 98 7.79 -7.93 21.65
N PHE A 99 6.83 -7.62 20.76
CA PHE A 99 6.73 -6.29 20.16
C PHE A 99 6.39 -5.20 21.18
N ASP A 100 6.93 -4.00 20.97
CA ASP A 100 6.68 -2.85 21.82
C ASP A 100 5.31 -2.22 21.52
N LYS A 101 4.35 -2.40 22.44
CA LYS A 101 2.96 -1.91 22.30
C LYS A 101 2.85 -0.38 22.36
N GLU A 102 3.84 0.31 22.90
CA GLU A 102 3.86 1.79 23.02
C GLU A 102 4.43 2.43 21.75
N ARG A 103 5.46 1.82 21.15
CA ARG A 103 6.11 2.34 19.94
C ARG A 103 5.44 1.88 18.64
N VAL A 104 4.86 0.68 18.63
CA VAL A 104 4.26 0.11 17.42
C VAL A 104 2.78 0.47 17.36
N TYR A 105 2.43 1.41 16.47
CA TYR A 105 1.04 1.81 16.28
C TYR A 105 0.24 0.75 15.52
N THR A 106 -1.06 0.66 15.79
CA THR A 106 -1.96 -0.28 15.11
C THR A 106 -1.99 -0.04 13.59
N SER A 107 -1.82 1.21 13.15
CA SER A 107 -1.73 1.57 11.73
C SER A 107 -0.52 0.95 11.05
N ASP A 108 0.61 0.81 11.75
CA ASP A 108 1.81 0.15 11.22
C ASP A 108 1.61 -1.35 11.12
N ILE A 109 0.99 -1.96 12.13
CA ILE A 109 0.58 -3.37 12.10
C ILE A 109 -0.37 -3.64 10.92
N LYS A 110 -1.38 -2.78 10.71
CA LYS A 110 -2.30 -2.87 9.56
C LYS A 110 -1.54 -2.81 8.22
N LYS A 111 -0.60 -1.87 8.10
CA LYS A 111 0.23 -1.74 6.88
C LYS A 111 1.05 -3.01 6.65
N LEU A 112 1.69 -3.54 7.69
CA LEU A 112 2.49 -4.76 7.65
C LEU A 112 1.69 -5.96 7.16
N ILE A 113 0.52 -6.21 7.76
CA ILE A 113 -0.36 -7.32 7.37
C ILE A 113 -0.82 -7.16 5.91
N ASN A 114 -1.17 -5.94 5.49
CA ASN A 114 -1.58 -5.68 4.12
C ASN A 114 -0.43 -5.89 3.11
N TRP A 115 0.79 -5.52 3.49
CA TRP A 115 2.00 -5.78 2.71
C TRP A 115 2.28 -7.28 2.57
N TYR A 116 2.17 -8.04 3.66
CA TYR A 116 2.28 -9.49 3.63
C TYR A 116 1.27 -10.09 2.64
N ASN A 117 -0.01 -9.73 2.74
CA ASN A 117 -1.06 -10.23 1.85
C ASN A 117 -0.80 -9.85 0.38
N LEU A 118 -0.30 -8.64 0.12
CA LEU A 118 0.03 -8.18 -1.23
C LEU A 118 1.21 -8.94 -1.83
N LEU A 119 2.25 -9.23 -1.03
CA LEU A 119 3.39 -10.04 -1.45
C LEU A 119 3.01 -11.50 -1.69
N GLN A 120 2.20 -12.07 -0.81
CA GLN A 120 1.68 -13.44 -0.90
C GLN A 120 0.85 -13.62 -2.18
N LYS A 121 -0.08 -12.69 -2.45
CA LYS A 121 -0.91 -12.68 -3.67
C LYS A 121 -0.11 -12.56 -4.97
N ASN A 122 1.06 -11.94 -4.93
CA ASN A 122 1.94 -11.80 -6.09
C ASN A 122 3.03 -12.90 -6.15
N ASN A 123 3.01 -13.89 -5.25
CA ASN A 123 4.04 -14.92 -5.11
C ASN A 123 5.45 -14.33 -4.94
N LEU A 124 5.57 -13.20 -4.23
CA LEU A 124 6.82 -12.48 -3.98
C LEU A 124 7.39 -12.67 -2.57
N LEU A 125 6.72 -13.47 -1.73
CA LEU A 125 7.28 -13.93 -0.45
C LEU A 125 8.31 -15.02 -0.71
N ILE A 126 9.53 -14.62 -1.08
CA ILE A 126 10.65 -15.54 -1.25
C ILE A 126 11.54 -15.41 -0.02
N PHE A 127 11.35 -16.33 0.93
CA PHE A 127 12.27 -16.53 2.04
C PHE A 127 13.44 -17.36 1.52
N GLU A 128 14.67 -16.96 1.84
CA GLU A 128 15.90 -17.51 1.25
C GLU A 128 16.15 -19.02 1.56
N ASP A 129 15.18 -19.71 2.18
CA ASP A 129 15.24 -21.12 2.61
C ASP A 129 14.30 -22.09 1.89
N GLU A 130 13.35 -21.65 1.05
CA GLU A 130 12.44 -22.59 0.38
C GLU A 130 12.33 -22.35 -1.13
N LYS A 131 12.60 -23.42 -1.88
CA LYS A 131 12.37 -23.50 -3.33
C LYS A 131 10.91 -23.11 -3.61
N PRO A 132 10.65 -22.22 -4.59
CA PRO A 132 9.30 -21.80 -4.90
C PRO A 132 8.51 -22.99 -5.44
N VAL A 133 7.43 -23.36 -4.76
CA VAL A 133 6.39 -24.18 -5.38
C VAL A 133 5.63 -23.27 -6.33
N GLU A 134 5.93 -23.41 -7.61
CA GLU A 134 5.04 -23.01 -8.71
C GLU A 134 3.68 -23.68 -8.53
N GLU A 135 2.61 -22.89 -8.36
CA GLU A 135 1.27 -23.29 -8.81
C GLU A 135 0.41 -22.05 -9.14
N VAL A 136 0.44 -21.73 -10.45
CA VAL A 136 -0.64 -21.28 -11.35
C VAL A 136 -2.02 -20.98 -10.72
N LYS A 137 -2.54 -19.75 -10.91
CA LYS A 137 -3.73 -19.54 -11.76
C LYS A 137 -3.99 -18.09 -12.20
N GLU A 138 -4.03 -17.96 -13.52
CA GLU A 138 -4.56 -16.88 -14.34
C GLU A 138 -5.99 -16.43 -13.98
N GLU A 139 -6.21 -15.15 -14.31
CA GLU A 139 -7.44 -14.52 -14.82
C GLU A 139 -8.77 -14.63 -14.06
N LYS A 140 -9.30 -13.45 -13.69
CA LYS A 140 -10.54 -13.01 -14.32
C LYS A 140 -10.65 -11.48 -14.44
N LYS A 141 -10.66 -11.07 -15.71
CA LYS A 141 -11.02 -9.79 -16.28
C LYS A 141 -12.50 -9.44 -16.02
N GLU A 142 -12.73 -8.19 -15.61
CA GLU A 142 -13.80 -7.27 -16.05
C GLU A 142 -15.29 -7.67 -15.91
N LYS A 143 -16.06 -6.80 -15.24
CA LYS A 143 -17.41 -6.48 -15.68
C LYS A 143 -17.77 -5.02 -15.34
N ALA A 144 -17.64 -4.18 -16.36
CA ALA A 144 -18.46 -2.98 -16.53
C ALA A 144 -19.73 -3.35 -17.32
N GLU A 145 -20.68 -2.41 -17.35
CA GLU A 145 -22.03 -2.40 -17.96
C GLU A 145 -23.15 -3.05 -17.13
N GLY A 146 -24.30 -2.41 -16.86
CA GLY A 146 -24.86 -1.17 -17.38
C GLY A 146 -26.27 -1.40 -17.95
N LYS A 147 -27.26 -0.69 -17.37
CA LYS A 147 -28.59 -0.27 -17.91
C LYS A 147 -29.83 -1.17 -17.80
N THR A 148 -30.86 -0.59 -17.15
CA THR A 148 -32.22 -0.34 -17.66
C THR A 148 -32.78 0.83 -16.80
N ALA A 149 -32.84 2.10 -17.25
CA ALA A 149 -33.85 2.77 -18.11
C ALA A 149 -35.30 2.68 -17.55
N LYS A 150 -36.17 3.70 -17.46
CA LYS A 150 -36.23 5.12 -17.87
C LYS A 150 -37.68 5.60 -17.61
N GLU A 151 -37.91 6.75 -16.97
CA GLU A 151 -39.08 7.63 -17.25
C GLU A 151 -38.80 9.04 -16.65
N LYS A 152 -38.32 10.04 -17.41
CA LYS A 152 -39.03 11.02 -18.26
C LYS A 152 -40.17 11.81 -17.58
N LYS A 153 -39.88 13.07 -17.20
CA LYS A 153 -40.65 14.25 -17.64
C LYS A 153 -39.79 15.52 -17.58
N ALA A 154 -39.85 16.32 -18.63
CA ALA A 154 -39.24 17.64 -18.84
C ALA A 154 -40.38 18.63 -19.19
N PRO A 155 -40.17 19.89 -19.61
CA PRO A 155 -39.22 20.97 -19.19
C PRO A 155 -39.94 22.35 -19.03
N LYS A 156 -39.17 23.40 -18.64
CA LYS A 156 -39.29 24.88 -18.87
C LYS A 156 -38.93 25.63 -17.58
N ALA A 157 -38.29 26.80 -17.55
CA ALA A 157 -37.69 27.69 -18.54
C ALA A 157 -36.78 28.66 -17.73
N GLU A 158 -35.71 29.16 -18.37
CA GLU A 158 -35.28 30.57 -18.37
C GLU A 158 -35.19 31.31 -17.01
N THR A 159 -34.05 31.87 -16.58
CA THR A 159 -33.55 33.17 -17.07
C THR A 159 -32.11 33.45 -16.56
N ALA A 160 -31.39 34.26 -17.35
CA ALA A 160 -30.08 34.91 -17.20
C ALA A 160 -29.67 35.38 -15.77
N GLU A 161 -28.40 35.63 -15.43
CA GLU A 161 -27.44 36.53 -16.10
C GLU A 161 -26.03 36.36 -15.47
N LYS A 162 -24.98 35.98 -16.22
CA LYS A 162 -23.89 36.86 -16.75
C LYS A 162 -23.41 37.93 -15.76
N LYS A 163 -22.16 37.87 -15.27
CA LYS A 163 -20.92 38.57 -15.77
C LYS A 163 -20.25 39.13 -14.49
N ALA A 164 -18.94 39.28 -14.29
CA ALA A 164 -17.77 39.36 -15.14
C ALA A 164 -16.50 39.16 -14.27
N ALA A 165 -15.46 38.55 -14.84
CA ALA A 165 -14.07 38.94 -14.57
C ALA A 165 -13.68 40.00 -15.63
N PRO A 166 -12.57 40.79 -15.55
CA PRO A 166 -11.37 40.52 -14.75
C PRO A 166 -10.55 41.77 -14.25
N LYS A 167 -9.37 41.47 -13.67
CA LYS A 167 -8.08 42.22 -13.66
C LYS A 167 -7.71 43.18 -12.50
N LYS A 168 -6.63 42.75 -11.81
CA LYS A 168 -5.36 43.45 -11.49
C LYS A 168 -5.40 44.73 -10.63
N LYS A 169 -4.77 44.69 -9.46
CA LYS A 169 -3.44 45.28 -9.13
C LYS A 169 -3.22 45.33 -7.61
N ALA A 170 -2.09 44.80 -7.14
CA ALA A 170 -1.38 45.31 -5.96
C ALA A 170 -0.81 46.72 -6.30
N PRO A 171 -0.55 47.64 -5.34
CA PRO A 171 0.52 47.45 -4.34
C PRO A 171 0.29 48.08 -2.92
N LYS A 172 0.91 47.44 -1.91
CA LYS A 172 1.85 47.92 -0.87
C LYS A 172 1.63 49.23 -0.05
N LYS A 173 2.00 49.11 1.24
CA LYS A 173 2.43 50.08 2.29
C LYS A 173 1.33 50.67 3.18
N GLU A 174 1.34 50.39 4.51
CA GLU A 174 2.21 50.89 5.60
C GLU A 174 1.59 52.15 6.23
N ASP A 175 0.82 51.98 7.30
CA ASP A 175 1.12 52.44 8.67
C ASP A 175 0.26 51.59 9.64
#